data_AF-A0A843IPD2-F1
#
_entry.id   AF-A0A843IPD2-F1
#
_cell.length_a   1.000
_cell.length_b   1.000
_cell.length_c   1.000
_cell.angle_alpha   90.00
_cell.angle_beta   90.00
_cell.angle_gamma   90.00
#
_symmetry.space_group_name_H-M   'P 1'
#
loop_
_entity.id
_entity.type
_entity.pdbx_description
1 polymer ?
#
loop_
_entity_poly.entity_id
_entity_poly.type
_entity_poly.pdbx_seq_one_letter_code
_entity_poly.pdbx_strand_id
1 'polypeptide(L)'
;MFIKTRRDTLIILLLAFILIVCGRLITYVAFASSDDINDGIPISGVIIKGNDVVPVDTIRYNVMQAGFRDGSVIYGDILKTSKREVSLQDAIQTAQEFATRSTVPGTSVQPITAADVQVDKNTGVVTVTVIEDFSSVEIKNKTSEASG
;
A
#
# COMPACT_ATOMS: atom_id res chain seq x y z
N MET A 1 -17.33 64.79 10.08
CA MET A 1 -18.72 64.48 9.67
C MET A 1 -19.15 63.21 10.39
N PHE A 2 -19.79 63.34 11.55
CA PHE A 2 -20.29 62.19 12.30
C PHE A 2 -21.59 61.73 11.66
N ILE A 3 -21.60 60.53 11.09
CA ILE A 3 -22.81 59.90 10.56
C ILE A 3 -23.75 59.68 11.74
N LYS A 4 -24.86 60.41 11.78
CA LYS A 4 -25.89 60.31 12.80
C LYS A 4 -26.83 59.16 12.42
N THR A 5 -26.34 57.92 12.54
CA THR A 5 -27.11 56.71 12.20
C THR A 5 -28.08 56.35 13.32
N ARG A 6 -29.31 55.96 12.96
CA ARG A 6 -30.28 55.43 13.93
C ARG A 6 -29.82 54.06 14.43
N ARG A 7 -30.04 53.79 15.72
CA ARG A 7 -29.64 52.55 16.40
C ARG A 7 -30.12 51.30 15.66
N ASP A 8 -31.34 51.34 15.13
CA ASP A 8 -31.94 50.21 14.41
C ASP A 8 -31.22 49.93 13.08
N THR A 9 -30.77 50.96 12.38
CA THR A 9 -29.95 50.82 11.16
C THR A 9 -28.57 50.24 11.48
N LEU A 10 -28.00 50.58 12.64
CA LEU A 10 -26.72 50.05 13.11
C LEU A 10 -26.83 48.56 13.45
N ILE A 11 -27.93 48.14 14.09
CA ILE A 11 -28.22 46.73 14.40
C ILE A 11 -28.33 45.90 13.12
N ILE A 12 -29.04 46.40 12.11
CA ILE A 12 -29.19 45.72 10.81
C ILE A 12 -27.83 45.57 10.10
N LEU A 13 -27.01 46.62 10.09
CA LEU A 13 -25.67 46.58 9.50
C LEU A 13 -24.74 45.59 10.22
N LEU A 14 -24.79 45.55 11.55
CA LEU A 14 -24.00 44.61 12.35
C LEU A 14 -24.44 43.17 12.10
N LEU A 15 -25.75 42.92 12.04
CA LEU A 15 -26.28 41.59 11.74
C LEU A 15 -25.83 41.10 10.35
N ALA A 16 -25.94 41.97 9.34
CA ALA A 16 -25.49 41.66 7.98
C ALA A 16 -23.99 41.36 7.92
N PHE A 17 -23.17 42.12 8.65
CA PHE A 17 -21.73 41.87 8.75
C PHE A 17 -21.42 40.50 9.37
N ILE A 18 -22.09 40.15 10.48
CA ILE A 18 -21.92 38.85 11.13
C ILE A 18 -22.31 37.71 10.19
N LEU A 19 -23.43 37.84 9.47
CA LEU A 19 -23.88 36.82 8.52
C LEU A 19 -22.88 36.58 7.39
N ILE A 20 -22.27 37.65 6.84
CA ILE A 20 -21.25 37.55 5.79
C ILE A 20 -19.97 36.87 6.32
N VAL A 21 -19.53 37.24 7.54
CA VAL A 21 -18.34 36.65 8.16
C VAL A 21 -18.56 35.17 8.50
N CYS A 22 -19.72 34.80 9.04
CA CYS A 22 -20.07 33.40 9.32
C CYS A 22 -20.10 32.55 8.03
N GLY A 23 -20.68 33.04 6.94
CA GLY A 23 -20.66 32.34 5.66
C GLY A 23 -19.24 32.07 5.15
N ARG A 24 -18.35 33.07 5.25
CA ARG A 24 -16.93 32.94 4.91
C ARG A 24 -16.20 31.94 5.81
N LEU A 25 -16.43 31.99 7.12
CA LEU A 25 -15.81 31.06 8.07
C LEU A 25 -16.24 29.61 7.83
N ILE A 26 -17.52 29.36 7.54
CA ILE A 26 -18.01 28.01 7.22
C ILE A 26 -17.31 27.48 5.97
N THR A 27 -17.15 28.29 4.93
CA THR A 27 -16.41 27.85 3.73
C THR A 27 -14.94 27.56 4.02
N TYR A 28 -14.26 28.38 4.84
CA TYR A 28 -12.87 28.12 5.22
C TYR A 28 -12.71 26.86 6.06
N VAL A 29 -13.60 26.65 7.02
CA VAL A 29 -13.59 25.43 7.86
C VAL A 29 -13.93 24.21 7.01
N ALA A 30 -14.85 24.31 6.05
CA ALA A 30 -15.16 23.22 5.13
C ALA A 30 -13.97 22.87 4.22
N PHE A 31 -13.16 23.85 3.80
CA PHE A 31 -11.92 23.60 3.05
C PHE A 31 -10.76 23.09 3.91
N ALA A 32 -10.66 23.52 5.17
CA ALA A 32 -9.65 22.99 6.10
C ALA A 32 -10.03 21.61 6.66
N SER A 33 -11.32 21.30 6.68
CA SER A 33 -11.90 20.02 7.13
C SER A 33 -12.22 19.08 5.97
N SER A 34 -12.11 19.51 4.72
CA SER A 34 -12.06 18.56 3.61
C SER A 34 -10.75 17.83 3.80
N ASP A 35 -10.85 16.59 4.30
CA ASP A 35 -9.72 15.67 4.33
C ASP A 35 -9.01 15.80 3.00
N ASP A 36 -7.73 16.17 3.04
CA ASP A 36 -6.86 16.08 1.87
C ASP A 36 -7.19 14.73 1.26
N ILE A 37 -7.70 14.75 0.03
CA ILE A 37 -7.80 13.55 -0.77
C ILE A 37 -6.34 13.21 -1.07
N ASN A 38 -5.66 12.60 -0.08
CA ASN A 38 -4.54 11.74 -0.30
C ASN A 38 -5.15 10.59 -1.10
N ASP A 39 -5.29 10.81 -2.41
CA ASP A 39 -5.49 9.77 -3.39
C ASP A 39 -4.31 8.84 -3.17
N GLY A 40 -4.56 7.82 -2.34
CA GLY A 40 -3.52 6.89 -1.95
C GLY A 40 -2.93 6.29 -3.22
N ILE A 41 -1.65 5.96 -3.15
CA ILE A 41 -0.91 5.62 -4.37
C ILE A 41 -1.25 4.17 -4.71
N PRO A 42 -1.92 3.91 -5.83
CA PRO A 42 -2.33 2.57 -6.18
C PRO A 42 -1.10 1.73 -6.50
N ILE A 43 -1.14 0.45 -6.15
CA ILE A 43 -0.10 -0.48 -6.58
C ILE A 43 -0.17 -0.61 -8.09
N SER A 44 0.89 -0.18 -8.78
CA SER A 44 1.00 -0.25 -10.25
C SER A 44 1.44 -1.63 -10.74
N GLY A 45 2.10 -2.41 -9.89
CA GLY A 45 2.54 -3.76 -10.22
C GLY A 45 3.75 -4.24 -9.42
N VAL A 46 4.07 -5.52 -9.61
CA VAL A 46 5.19 -6.20 -8.96
C VAL A 46 6.22 -6.63 -10.02
N ILE A 47 7.44 -6.10 -9.88
CA ILE A 47 8.60 -6.42 -10.72
C ILE A 47 9.49 -7.39 -9.94
N ILE A 48 9.87 -8.51 -10.55
CA ILE A 48 10.75 -9.49 -9.93
C ILE A 48 12.10 -9.46 -10.66
N LYS A 49 13.18 -9.53 -9.91
CA LYS A 49 14.58 -9.53 -10.39
C LYS A 49 15.37 -10.63 -9.68
N GLY A 50 16.35 -11.20 -10.37
CA GLY A 50 17.26 -12.20 -9.80
C GLY A 50 16.72 -13.62 -9.77
N ASN A 51 15.58 -13.88 -10.40
CA ASN A 51 15.05 -15.23 -10.57
C ASN A 51 15.83 -15.98 -11.66
N ASP A 52 16.04 -17.28 -11.47
CA ASP A 52 16.71 -18.16 -12.43
C ASP A 52 15.85 -19.39 -12.72
N VAL A 53 15.60 -20.21 -11.70
CA VAL A 53 14.85 -21.47 -11.79
C VAL A 53 13.38 -21.29 -11.43
N VAL A 54 13.06 -20.44 -10.44
CA VAL A 54 11.66 -20.20 -10.05
C VAL A 54 11.04 -19.22 -11.05
N PRO A 55 9.88 -19.56 -11.64
CA PRO A 55 9.22 -18.63 -12.54
C PRO A 55 8.79 -17.35 -11.85
N VAL A 56 8.97 -16.25 -12.58
CA VAL A 56 8.55 -14.89 -12.21
C VAL A 56 7.10 -14.87 -11.74
N ASP A 57 6.21 -15.60 -12.43
CA ASP A 57 4.78 -15.63 -12.13
C ASP A 57 4.46 -16.28 -10.77
N THR A 58 5.21 -17.31 -10.38
CA THR A 58 5.05 -17.99 -9.08
C THR A 58 5.44 -17.05 -7.95
N ILE A 59 6.59 -16.38 -8.07
CA ILE A 59 7.06 -15.40 -7.09
C ILE A 59 6.06 -14.24 -7.01
N ARG A 60 5.63 -13.72 -8.17
CA ARG A 60 4.64 -12.63 -8.24
C ARG A 60 3.35 -13.00 -7.49
N TYR A 61 2.81 -14.18 -7.77
CA TYR A 61 1.58 -14.65 -7.15
C TYR A 61 1.70 -14.70 -5.62
N ASN A 62 2.83 -15.23 -5.11
CA ASN A 62 3.09 -15.31 -3.68
C ASN A 62 3.22 -13.92 -3.03
N VAL A 63 3.94 -13.00 -3.66
CA VAL A 63 4.07 -11.61 -3.18
C VAL A 63 2.74 -10.87 -3.20
N MET A 64 1.90 -11.10 -4.22
CA MET A 64 0.55 -10.53 -4.29
C MET A 64 -0.35 -10.99 -3.14
N GLN A 65 -0.09 -12.17 -2.55
CA GLN A 65 -0.83 -12.64 -1.37
C GLN A 65 -0.52 -11.83 -0.09
N ALA A 66 0.64 -11.16 -0.03
CA ALA A 66 0.93 -10.24 1.08
C ALA A 66 0.03 -9.00 1.05
N GLY A 67 -0.49 -8.65 -0.13
CA GLY A 67 -1.37 -7.49 -0.34
C GLY A 67 -0.93 -6.58 -1.47
N PHE A 68 0.25 -6.80 -2.07
CA PHE A 68 0.76 -6.03 -3.21
C PHE A 68 0.12 -6.47 -4.52
N ARG A 69 -1.15 -6.14 -4.72
CA ARG A 69 -1.92 -6.48 -5.92
C ARG A 69 -2.74 -5.31 -6.41
N ASP A 70 -3.18 -5.39 -7.66
CA ASP A 70 -4.09 -4.45 -8.27
C ASP A 70 -5.33 -4.21 -7.38
N GLY A 71 -5.69 -2.93 -7.23
CA GLY A 71 -6.76 -2.49 -6.32
C GLY A 71 -6.34 -2.32 -4.86
N SER A 72 -5.06 -2.53 -4.54
CA SER A 72 -4.48 -2.14 -3.25
C SER A 72 -3.86 -0.76 -3.36
N VAL A 73 -3.90 -0.02 -2.25
CA VAL A 73 -3.57 1.41 -2.22
C VAL A 73 -2.69 1.70 -1.02
N ILE A 74 -1.62 2.48 -1.24
CA ILE A 74 -0.71 2.91 -0.19
C ILE A 74 -1.13 4.30 0.31
N TYR A 75 -1.44 4.38 1.59
CA TYR A 75 -1.71 5.64 2.31
C TYR A 75 -0.56 5.90 3.27
N GLY A 76 0.48 6.60 2.81
CA GLY A 76 1.68 6.88 3.59
C GLY A 76 2.43 5.61 3.99
N ASP A 77 2.21 5.16 5.22
CA ASP A 77 2.81 3.95 5.81
C ASP A 77 1.83 2.78 5.96
N ILE A 78 0.61 2.91 5.42
CA ILE A 78 -0.43 1.88 5.50
C ILE A 78 -0.71 1.35 4.09
N LEU A 79 -0.67 0.02 3.95
CA LEU A 79 -1.19 -0.68 2.78
C LEU A 79 -2.65 -1.06 3.04
N LYS A 80 -3.55 -0.40 2.30
CA LYS A 80 -4.98 -0.70 2.31
C LYS A 80 -5.30 -1.65 1.17
N THR A 81 -5.78 -2.83 1.52
CA THR A 81 -6.26 -3.83 0.58
C THR A 81 -7.78 -3.94 0.67
N SER A 82 -8.41 -4.65 -0.27
CA SER A 82 -9.86 -4.89 -0.24
C SER A 82 -10.38 -5.68 0.97
N LYS A 83 -9.49 -6.33 1.74
CA LYS A 83 -9.87 -7.18 2.89
C LYS A 83 -9.31 -6.71 4.23
N ARG A 84 -8.20 -5.98 4.24
CA ARG A 84 -7.48 -5.57 5.45
C ARG A 84 -6.63 -4.33 5.22
N GLU A 85 -6.36 -3.62 6.31
CA GLU A 85 -5.36 -2.56 6.40
C GLU A 85 -4.18 -3.09 7.22
N VAL A 86 -2.97 -2.95 6.69
CA VAL A 86 -1.73 -3.42 7.33
C VAL A 86 -0.66 -2.34 7.21
N SER A 87 0.29 -2.33 8.15
CA SER A 87 1.49 -1.51 8.01
C SER A 87 2.24 -1.92 6.75
N LEU A 88 2.76 -0.94 6.00
CA LEU A 88 3.56 -1.19 4.81
C LEU A 88 4.80 -2.01 5.15
N GLN A 89 5.40 -1.77 6.31
CA GLN A 89 6.57 -2.52 6.78
C GLN A 89 6.23 -4.00 7.02
N ASP A 90 5.10 -4.27 7.68
CA ASP A 90 4.63 -5.64 7.93
C ASP A 90 4.28 -6.35 6.62
N ALA A 91 3.68 -5.61 5.67
CA ALA A 91 3.38 -6.13 4.34
C ALA A 91 4.65 -6.49 3.57
N ILE A 92 5.70 -5.63 3.63
CA ILE A 92 7.01 -5.87 3.02
C ILE A 92 7.64 -7.13 3.61
N GLN A 93 7.68 -7.26 4.93
CA GLN A 93 8.25 -8.44 5.59
C GLN A 93 7.49 -9.71 5.22
N THR A 94 6.16 -9.66 5.22
CA THR A 94 5.32 -10.78 4.79
C THR A 94 5.56 -11.16 3.33
N ALA A 95 5.75 -10.16 2.46
CA ALA A 95 6.06 -10.39 1.05
C ALA A 95 7.43 -11.04 0.86
N GLN A 96 8.45 -10.64 1.65
CA GLN A 96 9.76 -11.28 1.65
C GLN A 96 9.64 -12.76 2.06
N GLU A 97 8.90 -13.06 3.12
CA GLU A 97 8.65 -14.46 3.54
C GLU A 97 7.90 -15.28 2.48
N PHE A 98 6.93 -14.68 1.79
CA PHE A 98 6.20 -15.37 0.73
C PHE A 98 7.05 -15.56 -0.52
N ALA A 99 7.94 -14.62 -0.84
CA ALA A 99 8.90 -14.77 -1.92
C ALA A 99 9.87 -15.92 -1.64
N THR A 100 10.47 -16.00 -0.45
CA THR A 100 11.41 -17.09 -0.09
C THR A 100 10.75 -18.47 -0.07
N ARG A 101 9.45 -18.55 0.25
CA ARG A 101 8.70 -19.82 0.22
C ARG A 101 8.25 -20.27 -1.17
N SER A 102 8.58 -19.53 -2.23
CA SER A 102 8.18 -19.89 -3.59
C SER A 102 8.89 -21.17 -4.04
N THR A 103 8.12 -22.09 -4.62
CA THR A 103 8.63 -23.37 -5.10
C THR A 103 8.77 -23.42 -6.61
N VAL A 104 9.64 -24.29 -7.10
CA VAL A 104 9.67 -24.66 -8.51
C VAL A 104 8.39 -25.44 -8.84
N PRO A 105 7.63 -25.07 -9.89
CA PRO A 105 6.38 -25.75 -10.24
C PRO A 105 6.55 -27.26 -10.41
N GLY A 106 5.60 -28.03 -9.88
CA GLY A 106 5.66 -29.49 -9.91
C GLY A 106 6.61 -30.12 -8.88
N THR A 107 7.25 -29.32 -8.03
CA THR A 107 8.16 -29.81 -6.97
C THR A 107 7.82 -29.18 -5.62
N SER A 108 8.43 -29.71 -4.54
CA SER A 108 8.43 -29.08 -3.21
C SER A 108 9.74 -28.33 -2.91
N VAL A 109 10.57 -28.09 -3.92
CA VAL A 109 11.87 -27.43 -3.77
C VAL A 109 11.68 -25.93 -3.64
N GLN A 110 12.27 -25.33 -2.60
CA GLN A 110 12.31 -23.89 -2.33
C GLN A 110 13.75 -23.39 -2.48
N PRO A 111 14.16 -22.93 -3.67
CA PRO A 111 15.55 -22.55 -3.91
C PRO A 111 15.87 -21.08 -3.58
N ILE A 112 14.89 -20.28 -3.14
CA ILE A 112 15.11 -18.86 -2.83
C ILE A 112 15.60 -18.73 -1.39
N THR A 113 16.88 -18.37 -1.22
CA THR A 113 17.53 -18.24 0.09
C THR A 113 17.23 -16.89 0.74
N ALA A 114 17.11 -15.84 -0.07
CA ALA A 114 16.79 -14.50 0.41
C ALA A 114 15.94 -13.76 -0.61
N ALA A 115 15.07 -12.87 -0.10
CA ALA A 115 14.30 -11.96 -0.92
C ALA A 115 14.31 -10.58 -0.27
N ASP A 116 14.55 -9.55 -1.08
CA ASP A 116 14.39 -8.15 -0.71
C ASP A 116 13.17 -7.57 -1.46
N VAL A 117 12.40 -6.73 -0.77
CA VAL A 117 11.17 -6.14 -1.30
C VAL A 117 11.21 -4.65 -1.03
N GLN A 118 11.21 -3.88 -2.11
CA GLN A 118 11.24 -2.41 -2.07
C GLN A 118 9.97 -1.88 -2.71
N VAL A 119 9.35 -0.91 -2.04
CA VAL A 119 8.10 -0.29 -2.51
C VAL A 119 8.38 1.18 -2.78
N ASP A 120 8.25 1.59 -4.03
CA ASP A 120 8.28 3.00 -4.38
C ASP A 120 6.93 3.62 -4.05
N LYS A 121 6.91 4.42 -2.98
CA LYS A 121 5.71 5.08 -2.50
C LYS A 121 5.17 6.10 -3.49
N ASN A 122 5.96 6.60 -4.45
CA ASN A 122 5.50 7.61 -5.41
C ASN A 122 4.85 6.98 -6.64
N THR A 123 5.37 5.85 -7.11
CA THR A 123 4.91 5.18 -8.33
C THR A 123 4.02 3.97 -8.06
N GLY A 124 4.00 3.46 -6.82
CA GLY A 124 3.29 2.24 -6.46
C GLY A 124 3.91 0.97 -7.05
N VAL A 125 5.16 1.05 -7.54
CA VAL A 125 5.90 -0.09 -8.08
C VAL A 125 6.57 -0.85 -6.94
N VAL A 126 6.33 -2.15 -6.89
CA VAL A 126 6.96 -3.07 -5.93
C VAL A 126 8.06 -3.84 -6.64
N THR A 127 9.30 -3.64 -6.23
CA THR A 127 10.46 -4.38 -6.75
C THR A 127 10.84 -5.48 -5.77
N VAL A 128 10.83 -6.72 -6.24
CA VAL A 128 11.23 -7.91 -5.49
C VAL A 128 12.54 -8.40 -6.09
N THR A 129 13.59 -8.40 -5.30
CA THR A 129 14.88 -8.97 -5.68
C THR A 129 15.05 -10.29 -4.95
N VAL A 130 15.14 -11.39 -5.69
CA VAL A 130 15.34 -12.72 -5.12
C VAL A 130 16.79 -13.17 -5.34
N ILE A 131 17.29 -13.94 -4.38
CA ILE A 131 18.57 -14.64 -4.47
C ILE A 131 18.25 -16.12 -4.40
N GLU A 132 18.48 -16.81 -5.51
CA GLU A 132 18.30 -18.25 -5.62
C GLU A 132 19.63 -18.98 -5.38
N ASP A 133 19.60 -20.05 -4.58
CA ASP A 133 20.70 -20.97 -4.38
C ASP A 133 20.20 -22.41 -4.32
N PHE A 134 20.36 -23.12 -5.44
CA PHE A 134 19.96 -24.52 -5.56
C PHE A 134 20.91 -25.50 -4.85
N SER A 135 22.12 -25.06 -4.52
CA SER A 135 23.12 -25.93 -3.88
C SER A 135 22.76 -26.27 -2.44
N SER A 136 21.90 -25.46 -1.83
CA SER A 136 21.47 -25.60 -0.43
C SER A 136 20.21 -26.43 -0.24
N VAL A 137 19.57 -26.89 -1.33
CA VAL A 137 18.28 -27.58 -1.29
C VAL A 137 18.43 -29.06 -0.96
N GLU A 138 17.86 -29.49 0.17
CA GLU A 138 17.70 -30.91 0.51
C GLU A 138 16.64 -31.59 -0.35
N ILE A 139 17.05 -32.31 -1.39
CA ILE A 139 16.16 -33.17 -2.17
C ILE A 139 15.85 -34.42 -1.36
N LYS A 140 14.72 -34.41 -0.62
CA LYS A 140 14.20 -35.63 0.00
C LYS A 140 13.58 -36.54 -1.06
N ASN A 141 14.38 -37.47 -1.58
CA ASN A 141 13.92 -38.54 -2.48
C ASN A 141 12.89 -39.44 -1.76
N LYS A 142 11.60 -39.26 -2.05
CA LYS A 142 10.51 -40.15 -1.61
C LYS A 142 10.37 -41.39 -2.53
N THR A 143 11.47 -42.03 -2.87
CA THR A 143 11.47 -43.17 -3.82
C THR A 143 11.84 -44.51 -3.17
N SER A 144 11.83 -44.62 -1.84
CA SER A 144 12.29 -45.83 -1.15
C SER A 144 11.42 -46.31 0.04
N GLU A 145 10.13 -45.97 0.08
CA GLU A 145 9.19 -46.49 1.12
C GLU A 145 7.94 -47.14 0.52
N ALA A 146 8.09 -47.86 -0.60
CA ALA A 146 7.02 -48.70 -1.15
C ALA A 146 7.55 -50.09 -1.53
N SER A 147 8.18 -50.77 -0.58
CA SER A 147 8.44 -52.21 -0.65
C SER A 147 8.88 -52.72 0.73
N GLY A 148 7.92 -53.21 1.52
CA GLY A 148 8.09 -53.88 2.81
C GLY A 148 6.79 -54.56 3.20
#